data_AF-A0A966X284-F1
#
_entry.id   AF-A0A966X284-F1
#
_cell.length_a   1.000
_cell.length_b   1.000
_cell.length_c   1.000
_cell.angle_alpha   90.00
_cell.angle_beta   90.00
_cell.angle_gamma   90.00
#
_symmetry.space_group_name_H-M   'P 1'
#
loop_
_entity.id
_entity.type
_entity.pdbx_description
1 polymer ?
#
loop_
_entity_poly.entity_id
_entity_poly.type
_entity_poly.pdbx_seq_one_letter_code
_entity_poly.pdbx_strand_id
1 'polypeptide(L)'
;MRDPVKAGDSGIDQDNDKTQSTKRPKADEMIQRFHATDDLADMQSSLMRDGAVIIEKVVDSELITTITTDLRPAFDAEGDQFANDFNGYRTRRLGGVLRYSAATAQLLEHPLVMALADAALGPHCTHYQVGSTTAIEILPGEAAQVLHRDDECYPILMDPIEFQISA
;
A
#
# COMPACT_ATOMS: atom_id res chain seq x y z
N MET A 1 -49.40 -24.62 -5.73
CA MET A 1 -48.58 -25.78 -5.29
C MET A 1 -47.38 -25.85 -6.20
N ARG A 2 -46.20 -25.44 -5.70
CA ARG A 2 -44.91 -25.59 -6.36
C ARG A 2 -44.10 -26.54 -5.48
N ASP A 3 -43.54 -27.58 -6.08
CA ASP A 3 -42.71 -28.57 -5.39
C ASP A 3 -41.42 -27.95 -4.86
N PRO A 4 -40.86 -28.44 -3.74
CA PRO A 4 -39.65 -27.90 -3.14
C PRO A 4 -38.41 -28.37 -3.92
N VAL A 5 -37.54 -27.43 -4.29
CA VAL A 5 -36.21 -27.71 -4.85
C VAL A 5 -35.32 -28.25 -3.73
N LYS A 6 -34.76 -29.44 -3.95
CA LYS A 6 -33.81 -30.11 -3.06
C LYS A 6 -32.53 -29.27 -2.88
N ALA A 7 -32.05 -29.20 -1.64
CA ALA A 7 -30.74 -28.67 -1.30
C ALA A 7 -29.64 -29.46 -2.03
N GLY A 8 -28.90 -28.79 -2.90
CA GLY A 8 -27.68 -29.30 -3.52
C GLY A 8 -26.52 -29.11 -2.56
N ASP A 9 -25.90 -30.22 -2.22
CA ASP A 9 -24.65 -30.36 -1.47
C ASP A 9 -23.53 -29.61 -2.21
N SER A 10 -23.12 -28.44 -1.71
CA SER A 10 -21.91 -27.77 -2.17
C SER A 10 -20.75 -28.35 -1.38
N GLY A 11 -20.12 -29.38 -1.93
CA GLY A 11 -18.84 -29.89 -1.48
C GLY A 11 -17.84 -28.74 -1.39
N ILE A 12 -17.57 -28.30 -0.18
CA ILE A 12 -16.52 -27.34 0.14
C ILE A 12 -15.21 -28.08 -0.13
N ASP A 13 -14.49 -27.62 -1.15
CA ASP A 13 -13.13 -28.05 -1.46
C ASP A 13 -12.22 -27.61 -0.30
N GLN A 14 -12.06 -28.50 0.68
CA GLN A 14 -11.13 -28.36 1.78
C GLN A 14 -9.75 -28.75 1.30
N ASP A 15 -9.03 -27.82 0.66
CA ASP A 15 -7.61 -28.00 0.35
C ASP A 15 -6.90 -26.65 0.15
N ASN A 16 -6.89 -25.80 1.18
CA ASN A 16 -5.98 -24.65 1.24
C ASN A 16 -5.08 -24.65 2.49
N ASP A 17 -4.64 -25.85 2.89
CA ASP A 17 -3.48 -26.02 3.77
C ASP A 17 -2.25 -26.37 2.93
N LYS A 18 -1.63 -25.34 2.35
CA LYS A 18 -0.24 -25.43 1.90
C LYS A 18 0.53 -24.30 2.56
N THR A 19 1.05 -24.60 3.75
CA THR A 19 2.24 -23.96 4.30
C THR A 19 3.30 -23.81 3.20
N GLN A 20 3.40 -22.61 2.61
CA GLN A 20 4.45 -22.29 1.66
C GLN A 20 5.78 -22.33 2.42
N SER A 21 6.66 -23.21 1.97
CA SER A 21 8.04 -23.34 2.44
C SER A 21 8.73 -21.98 2.46
N THR A 22 9.13 -21.51 3.65
CA THR A 22 9.86 -20.25 3.89
C THR A 22 11.33 -20.36 3.43
N LYS A 23 11.55 -20.58 2.14
CA LYS A 23 12.88 -20.43 1.57
C LYS A 23 13.12 -18.93 1.37
N ARG A 24 14.21 -18.40 1.92
CA ARG A 24 14.61 -17.00 1.71
C ARG A 24 14.67 -16.74 0.18
N PRO A 25 14.09 -15.64 -0.31
CA PRO A 25 14.16 -15.30 -1.72
C PRO A 25 15.62 -15.20 -2.16
N LYS A 26 15.91 -15.54 -3.42
CA LYS A 26 17.23 -15.26 -4.02
C LYS A 26 17.49 -13.75 -4.00
N ALA A 27 18.75 -13.32 -4.12
CA ALA A 27 19.10 -11.90 -4.10
C ALA A 27 18.36 -11.08 -5.19
N ASP A 28 18.13 -11.68 -6.37
CA ASP A 28 17.31 -11.09 -7.46
C ASP A 28 15.80 -11.12 -7.21
N GLU A 29 15.33 -11.80 -6.16
CA GLU A 29 13.92 -11.85 -5.74
C GLU A 29 13.64 -10.92 -4.54
N MET A 30 14.65 -10.17 -4.10
CA MET A 30 14.54 -9.19 -3.01
C MET A 30 14.25 -7.80 -3.56
N ILE A 31 13.37 -7.06 -2.89
CA ILE A 31 13.10 -5.64 -3.23
C ILE A 31 14.42 -4.84 -3.13
N GLN A 32 14.75 -4.14 -4.21
CA GLN A 32 15.98 -3.36 -4.29
C GLN A 32 15.95 -2.20 -3.29
N ARG A 33 17.12 -1.93 -2.68
CA ARG A 33 17.28 -0.92 -1.64
C ARG A 33 18.30 0.12 -2.06
N PHE A 34 17.98 1.38 -1.79
CA PHE A 34 18.81 2.53 -2.14
C PHE A 34 18.91 3.51 -0.96
N HIS A 35 19.94 4.33 -0.95
CA HIS A 35 19.99 5.58 -0.21
C HIS A 35 19.44 6.72 -1.08
N ALA A 36 18.95 7.79 -0.45
CA ALA A 36 18.42 8.96 -1.15
C ALA A 36 19.42 9.66 -2.09
N THR A 37 20.72 9.38 -1.94
CA THR A 37 21.82 9.93 -2.74
C THR A 37 22.26 9.03 -3.89
N ASP A 38 21.70 7.82 -4.00
CA ASP A 38 22.03 6.89 -5.08
C ASP A 38 21.45 7.38 -6.42
N ASP A 39 21.81 6.70 -7.51
CA ASP A 39 21.40 7.12 -8.85
C ASP A 39 19.89 6.96 -9.06
N LEU A 40 19.23 8.04 -9.48
CA LEU A 40 17.80 8.07 -9.71
C LEU A 40 17.37 7.12 -10.84
N ALA A 41 18.18 6.96 -11.88
CA ALA A 41 17.84 6.08 -13.00
C ALA A 41 17.87 4.60 -12.57
N ASP A 42 18.75 4.23 -11.64
CA ASP A 42 18.76 2.89 -11.04
C ASP A 42 17.52 2.63 -10.18
N MET A 43 17.07 3.63 -9.41
CA MET A 43 15.82 3.56 -8.63
C MET A 43 14.60 3.40 -9.56
N GLN A 44 14.50 4.24 -10.59
CA GLN A 44 13.42 4.20 -11.57
C GLN A 44 13.40 2.86 -12.32
N SER A 45 14.56 2.40 -12.80
CA SER A 45 14.68 1.12 -13.52
C SER A 45 14.30 -0.06 -12.63
N SER A 46 14.66 -0.03 -11.35
CA SER A 46 14.28 -1.08 -10.39
C SER A 46 12.80 -1.04 -10.07
N LEU A 47 12.20 0.14 -9.89
CA LEU A 47 10.76 0.29 -9.67
C LEU A 47 9.96 -0.27 -10.86
N MET A 48 10.32 0.11 -12.09
CA MET A 48 9.59 -0.36 -13.28
C MET A 48 9.77 -1.85 -13.56
N ARG A 49 10.89 -2.45 -13.13
CA ARG A 49 11.18 -3.88 -13.33
C ARG A 49 10.55 -4.75 -12.24
N ASP A 50 10.65 -4.34 -10.98
CA ASP A 50 10.33 -5.17 -9.81
C ASP A 50 8.98 -4.80 -9.17
N GLY A 51 8.38 -3.67 -9.56
CA GLY A 51 7.14 -3.15 -8.99
C GLY A 51 7.28 -2.49 -7.61
N ALA A 52 8.48 -2.49 -7.02
CA ALA A 52 8.77 -1.85 -5.75
C ALA A 52 10.26 -1.52 -5.59
N VAL A 53 10.55 -0.45 -4.84
CA VAL A 53 11.90 -0.11 -4.34
C VAL A 53 11.80 0.40 -2.90
N ILE A 54 12.89 0.26 -2.14
CA ILE A 54 13.00 0.83 -0.80
C ILE A 54 14.09 1.90 -0.83
N ILE A 55 13.72 3.14 -0.53
CA ILE A 55 14.69 4.23 -0.36
C ILE A 55 14.80 4.54 1.13
N GLU A 56 16.00 4.38 1.68
CA GLU A 56 16.23 4.53 3.10
C GLU A 56 16.47 5.98 3.49
N LYS A 57 15.87 6.39 4.61
CA LYS A 57 16.12 7.69 5.27
C LYS A 57 15.92 8.88 4.34
N VAL A 58 14.84 8.82 3.54
CA VAL A 58 14.45 9.89 2.60
C VAL A 58 14.19 11.22 3.31
N VAL A 59 13.64 11.16 4.53
CA VAL A 59 13.37 12.34 5.35
C VAL A 59 13.93 12.19 6.76
N ASP A 60 14.12 13.33 7.43
CA ASP A 60 14.64 13.38 8.78
C ASP A 60 13.66 12.81 9.81
N SER A 61 14.20 12.20 10.87
CA SER A 61 13.40 11.64 11.96
C SER A 61 12.55 12.67 12.71
N GLU A 62 12.94 13.94 12.66
CA GLU A 62 12.15 15.03 13.25
C GLU A 62 10.81 15.20 12.53
N LEU A 63 10.81 15.17 11.18
CA LEU A 63 9.59 15.25 10.38
C LEU A 63 8.65 14.08 10.71
N ILE A 64 9.19 12.86 10.80
CA ILE A 64 8.43 11.67 11.20
C ILE A 64 7.85 11.83 12.60
N THR A 65 8.61 12.39 13.53
CA THR A 65 8.14 12.65 14.91
C THR A 65 7.00 13.66 14.94
N THR A 66 7.08 14.74 14.15
CA THR A 66 6.00 15.72 14.00
C THR A 66 4.73 15.06 13.45
N ILE A 67 4.82 14.36 12.32
CA ILE A 67 3.66 13.73 11.67
C ILE A 67 3.01 12.70 12.61
N THR A 68 3.80 11.83 13.24
CA THR A 68 3.26 10.81 14.16
C THR A 68 2.62 11.40 15.41
N THR A 69 3.17 12.51 15.94
CA THR A 69 2.59 13.25 17.06
C THR A 69 1.25 13.88 16.68
N ASP A 70 1.19 14.54 15.52
CA ASP A 70 -0.02 15.19 15.01
C ASP A 70 -1.16 14.19 14.75
N LEU A 71 -0.82 12.99 14.25
CA LEU A 71 -1.80 11.94 13.94
C LEU A 71 -2.35 11.22 15.18
N ARG A 72 -1.61 11.23 16.30
CA ARG A 72 -1.95 10.44 17.50
C ARG A 72 -3.36 10.71 18.03
N PRO A 73 -3.82 11.97 18.22
CA PRO A 73 -5.16 12.23 18.73
C PRO A 73 -6.25 11.67 17.81
N ALA A 74 -6.06 11.74 16.48
CA ALA A 74 -7.02 11.22 15.52
C ALA A 74 -7.05 9.69 15.54
N PHE A 75 -5.89 9.02 15.60
CA PHE A 75 -5.87 7.57 15.70
C PHE A 75 -6.59 7.06 16.96
N ASP A 76 -6.46 7.78 18.08
CA ASP A 76 -7.13 7.40 19.33
C ASP A 76 -8.64 7.66 19.32
N ALA A 77 -9.08 8.67 18.56
CA ALA A 77 -10.49 9.05 18.48
C ALA A 77 -11.28 8.27 17.43
N GLU A 78 -10.68 7.94 16.28
CA GLU A 78 -11.41 7.41 15.12
C GLU A 78 -10.67 6.31 14.35
N GLY A 79 -9.48 5.88 14.81
CA GLY A 79 -8.66 4.92 14.08
C GLY A 79 -9.31 3.55 13.85
N ASP A 80 -10.28 3.15 14.69
CA ASP A 80 -11.00 1.87 14.60
C ASP A 80 -12.20 1.90 13.63
N GLN A 81 -12.58 3.07 13.11
CA GLN A 81 -13.78 3.23 12.27
C GLN A 81 -13.69 2.52 10.90
N PHE A 82 -12.48 2.12 10.48
CA PHE A 82 -12.23 1.43 9.21
C PHE A 82 -12.14 -0.10 9.36
N ALA A 83 -12.37 -0.65 10.55
CA ALA A 83 -12.23 -2.08 10.81
C ALA A 83 -13.24 -2.92 10.00
N ASN A 84 -12.74 -3.90 9.26
CA ASN A 84 -13.52 -4.89 8.50
C ASN A 84 -12.63 -6.10 8.13
N ASP A 85 -13.20 -7.10 7.47
CA ASP A 85 -12.49 -8.34 7.09
C ASP A 85 -11.26 -8.12 6.19
N PHE A 86 -11.18 -7.00 5.48
CA PHE A 86 -10.04 -6.65 4.64
C PHE A 86 -8.99 -5.83 5.41
N ASN A 87 -9.43 -4.84 6.18
CA ASN A 87 -8.55 -3.92 6.91
C ASN A 87 -8.00 -4.49 8.21
N GLY A 88 -8.65 -5.51 8.77
CA GLY A 88 -8.34 -6.07 10.07
C GLY A 88 -9.07 -5.35 11.22
N TYR A 89 -9.15 -6.03 12.36
CA TYR A 89 -9.83 -5.55 13.57
C TYR A 89 -8.86 -5.10 14.68
N ARG A 90 -7.56 -5.32 14.45
CA ARG A 90 -6.44 -4.85 15.28
C ARG A 90 -5.52 -3.94 14.44
N THR A 91 -6.08 -3.29 13.44
CA THR A 91 -5.45 -2.28 12.61
C THR A 91 -6.24 -1.00 12.73
N ARG A 92 -5.55 0.10 13.02
CA ARG A 92 -6.13 1.44 13.01
C ARG A 92 -5.76 2.14 11.72
N ARG A 93 -6.69 2.90 11.14
CA ARG A 93 -6.47 3.66 9.91
C ARG A 93 -7.01 5.08 10.03
N LEU A 94 -6.32 6.02 9.40
CA LEU A 94 -6.81 7.38 9.18
C LEU A 94 -6.71 7.72 7.71
N GLY A 95 -7.82 8.14 7.11
CA GLY A 95 -7.83 8.69 5.74
C GLY A 95 -7.64 10.21 5.75
N GLY A 96 -7.03 10.75 4.70
CA GLY A 96 -6.87 12.19 4.51
C GLY A 96 -5.88 12.80 5.51
N VAL A 97 -4.68 12.24 5.64
CA VAL A 97 -3.72 12.57 6.71
C VAL A 97 -3.31 14.05 6.75
N LEU A 98 -3.37 14.74 5.61
CA LEU A 98 -3.16 16.19 5.49
C LEU A 98 -4.13 17.03 6.34
N ARG A 99 -5.31 16.48 6.68
CA ARG A 99 -6.28 17.10 7.60
C ARG A 99 -5.72 17.26 9.01
N TYR A 100 -4.85 16.33 9.43
CA TYR A 100 -4.36 16.25 10.80
C TYR A 100 -2.93 16.78 10.93
N SER A 101 -2.10 16.58 9.90
CA SER A 101 -0.72 17.08 9.88
C SER A 101 -0.38 17.70 8.53
N ALA A 102 -0.25 19.03 8.50
CA ALA A 102 0.24 19.76 7.34
C ALA A 102 1.69 19.37 6.98
N ALA A 103 2.47 18.88 7.95
CA ALA A 103 3.84 18.41 7.72
C ALA A 103 3.89 17.22 6.74
N THR A 104 2.81 16.44 6.61
CA THR A 104 2.74 15.33 5.65
C THR A 104 2.89 15.77 4.20
N ALA A 105 2.60 17.04 3.87
CA ALA A 105 2.84 17.57 2.53
C ALA A 105 4.31 17.42 2.09
N GLN A 106 5.25 17.49 3.04
CA GLN A 106 6.68 17.32 2.75
C GLN A 106 7.04 15.89 2.29
N LEU A 107 6.24 14.88 2.65
CA LEU A 107 6.41 13.52 2.14
C LEU A 107 5.87 13.41 0.71
N LEU A 108 4.68 13.94 0.48
CA LEU A 108 4.00 13.89 -0.82
C LEU A 108 4.76 14.67 -1.91
N GLU A 109 5.29 15.82 -1.54
CA GLU A 109 6.01 16.72 -2.44
C GLU A 109 7.52 16.42 -2.49
N HIS A 110 7.98 15.35 -1.82
CA HIS A 110 9.39 15.04 -1.77
C HIS A 110 9.94 14.80 -3.20
N PRO A 111 11.07 15.42 -3.60
CA PRO A 111 11.56 15.34 -4.97
C PRO A 111 11.74 13.92 -5.51
N LEU A 112 12.20 12.98 -4.67
CA LEU A 112 12.31 11.56 -5.06
C LEU A 112 10.95 10.90 -5.28
N VAL A 113 9.94 11.22 -4.47
CA VAL A 113 8.58 10.67 -4.64
C VAL A 113 8.00 11.17 -5.96
N MET A 114 8.12 12.49 -6.23
CA MET A 114 7.69 13.09 -7.48
C MET A 114 8.42 12.50 -8.69
N ALA A 115 9.73 12.32 -8.61
CA ALA A 115 10.53 11.77 -9.72
C ALA A 115 10.22 10.28 -10.02
N LEU A 116 9.84 9.49 -9.01
CA LEU A 116 9.38 8.12 -9.20
C LEU A 116 7.95 8.07 -9.74
N ALA A 117 7.07 8.94 -9.24
CA ALA A 117 5.71 9.08 -9.77
C ALA A 117 5.72 9.53 -11.24
N ASP A 118 6.60 10.46 -11.62
CA ASP A 118 6.80 10.89 -13.01
C ASP A 118 7.22 9.72 -13.91
N ALA A 119 8.12 8.85 -13.43
CA ALA A 119 8.57 7.70 -14.19
C ALA A 119 7.47 6.65 -14.38
N ALA A 120 6.67 6.39 -13.33
CA ALA A 120 5.62 5.38 -13.35
C ALA A 120 4.35 5.85 -14.09
N LEU A 121 3.89 7.08 -13.83
CA LEU A 121 2.59 7.58 -14.28
C LEU A 121 2.70 8.53 -15.48
N GLY A 122 3.79 9.29 -15.59
CA GLY A 122 3.99 10.31 -16.63
C GLY A 122 3.83 9.80 -18.07
N PRO A 123 4.29 8.58 -18.43
CA PRO A 123 4.07 8.03 -19.77
C PRO A 123 2.59 7.82 -20.15
N HIS A 124 1.69 7.83 -19.16
CA HIS A 124 0.29 7.42 -19.32
C HIS A 124 -0.72 8.56 -19.08
N CYS A 125 -0.26 9.72 -18.61
CA CYS A 125 -1.13 10.85 -18.31
C CYS A 125 -0.44 12.20 -18.57
N THR A 126 -1.22 13.27 -18.69
CA THR A 126 -0.67 14.65 -18.71
C THR A 126 -0.43 15.19 -17.30
N HIS A 127 -1.24 14.74 -16.34
CA HIS A 127 -1.15 15.11 -14.93
C HIS A 127 -1.65 13.94 -14.09
N TYR A 128 -1.02 13.72 -12.94
CA TYR A 128 -1.53 12.86 -11.87
C TYR A 128 -1.86 13.69 -10.64
N GLN A 129 -2.65 13.11 -9.74
CA GLN A 129 -3.06 13.75 -8.49
C GLN A 129 -3.01 12.74 -7.36
N VAL A 130 -2.96 13.22 -6.13
CA VAL A 130 -3.08 12.37 -4.95
C VAL A 130 -4.46 11.72 -4.94
N GLY A 131 -4.51 10.39 -5.09
CA GLY A 131 -5.75 9.62 -5.05
C GLY A 131 -6.28 9.44 -3.62
N SER A 132 -5.40 9.07 -2.70
CA SER A 132 -5.71 9.01 -1.26
C SER A 132 -4.44 9.21 -0.44
N THR A 133 -4.61 9.54 0.83
CA THR A 133 -3.54 9.47 1.82
C THR A 133 -4.06 8.73 3.04
N THR A 134 -3.31 7.75 3.50
CA THR A 134 -3.74 6.89 4.60
C THR A 134 -2.59 6.65 5.57
N ALA A 135 -2.83 6.85 6.86
CA ALA A 135 -1.94 6.38 7.92
C ALA A 135 -2.47 5.05 8.46
N ILE A 136 -1.58 4.08 8.69
CA ILE A 136 -1.92 2.71 9.12
C ILE A 136 -1.11 2.36 10.37
N GLU A 137 -1.77 1.96 11.44
CA GLU A 137 -1.18 1.49 12.70
C GLU A 137 -1.62 0.04 12.94
N ILE A 138 -0.70 -0.92 12.78
CA ILE A 138 -0.95 -2.35 12.99
C ILE A 138 -0.61 -2.71 14.44
N LEU A 139 -1.60 -3.17 15.20
CA LEU A 139 -1.44 -3.49 16.62
C LEU A 139 -1.02 -4.97 16.82
N PRO A 140 -0.44 -5.32 17.98
CA PRO A 140 -0.07 -6.69 18.28
C PRO A 140 -1.25 -7.67 18.15
N GLY A 141 -1.01 -8.77 17.44
CA GLY A 141 -1.97 -9.87 17.23
C GLY A 141 -2.85 -9.73 16.00
N GLU A 142 -2.62 -8.74 15.13
CA GLU A 142 -3.28 -8.66 13.83
C GLU A 142 -2.80 -9.75 12.86
N ALA A 143 -3.70 -10.18 11.95
CA ALA A 143 -3.37 -11.12 10.88
C ALA A 143 -2.69 -10.43 9.68
N ALA A 144 -1.92 -11.21 8.90
CA ALA A 144 -1.44 -10.71 7.61
C ALA A 144 -2.63 -10.48 6.65
N GLN A 145 -2.60 -9.37 5.91
CA GLN A 145 -3.57 -9.16 4.84
C GLN A 145 -3.36 -10.21 3.73
N VAL A 146 -4.46 -10.56 3.05
CA VAL A 146 -4.40 -11.39 1.84
C VAL A 146 -3.58 -10.69 0.76
N LEU A 147 -2.92 -11.46 -0.11
CA LEU A 147 -2.23 -10.88 -1.26
C LEU A 147 -3.26 -10.23 -2.20
N HIS A 148 -3.03 -8.97 -2.56
CA HIS A 148 -3.89 -8.15 -3.41
C HIS A 148 -3.06 -7.13 -4.18
N ARG A 149 -3.67 -6.49 -5.18
CA ARG A 149 -3.12 -5.28 -5.82
C ARG A 149 -3.95 -4.06 -5.42
N ASP A 150 -3.28 -2.92 -5.21
CA ASP A 150 -3.94 -1.67 -4.82
C ASP A 150 -4.91 -1.12 -5.90
N ASP A 151 -4.64 -1.41 -7.17
CA ASP A 151 -5.43 -0.95 -8.31
C ASP A 151 -6.72 -1.74 -8.53
N GLU A 152 -6.98 -2.80 -7.75
CA GLU A 152 -8.24 -3.58 -7.79
C GLU A 152 -9.48 -2.74 -7.44
N CYS A 153 -9.29 -1.58 -6.83
CA CYS A 153 -10.37 -0.63 -6.59
C CYS A 153 -10.93 0.01 -7.87
N TYR A 154 -10.20 -0.05 -8.99
CA TYR A 154 -10.65 0.44 -10.29
C TYR A 154 -11.32 -0.68 -11.09
N PRO A 155 -12.64 -0.60 -11.40
CA PRO A 155 -13.39 -1.67 -12.04
C PRO A 155 -13.19 -1.69 -13.56
N ILE A 156 -11.94 -1.65 -14.02
CA ILE A 156 -11.62 -1.58 -15.45
C ILE A 156 -10.49 -2.55 -15.80
N LEU A 157 -10.77 -3.45 -16.74
CA LEU A 157 -9.76 -4.26 -17.44
C LEU A 157 -9.21 -3.40 -18.59
N MET A 158 -7.97 -2.95 -18.47
CA MET A 158 -7.24 -2.27 -19.55
C MET A 158 -5.83 -2.82 -19.69
N ASP A 159 -5.18 -2.47 -20.80
CA ASP A 159 -3.76 -2.74 -21.13
C ASP A 159 -2.82 -2.52 -19.92
N PRO A 160 -1.61 -3.11 -19.90
CA PRO A 160 -0.68 -3.00 -18.78
C PRO A 160 -0.15 -1.56 -18.65
N ILE A 161 -0.98 -0.72 -18.04
CA ILE A 161 -0.76 0.70 -17.77
C ILE A 161 -0.78 0.86 -16.27
N GLU A 162 0.22 1.57 -15.73
CA GLU A 162 0.26 1.91 -14.32
C GLU A 162 -0.68 3.10 -14.05
N PHE A 163 -1.73 2.87 -13.26
CA PHE A 163 -2.72 3.89 -12.88
C PHE A 163 -2.44 4.53 -11.53
N GLN A 164 -1.67 3.86 -10.69
CA GLN A 164 -1.41 4.24 -9.32
C GLN A 164 0.02 3.88 -8.94
N ILE A 165 0.63 4.75 -8.15
CA ILE A 165 1.82 4.45 -7.36
C ILE A 165 1.48 4.73 -5.89
N SER A 166 1.98 3.88 -5.00
CA SER A 166 1.89 4.05 -3.54
C SER A 166 3.30 4.39 -3.02
N ALA A 167 3.42 5.46 -2.21
CA ALA A 167 4.69 5.99 -1.72
C ALA A 167 4.59 6.46 -0.27
#